data_AF-A0A9D7TZA3-F1
#
_entry.id   AF-A0A9D7TZA3-F1
#
_cell.length_a   1.000
_cell.length_b   1.000
_cell.length_c   1.000
_cell.angle_alpha   90.00
_cell.angle_beta   90.00
_cell.angle_gamma   90.00
#
_symmetry.space_group_name_H-M   'P 1'
#
loop_
_entity.id
_entity.type
_entity.pdbx_description
1 polymer ?
#
loop_
_entity_poly.entity_id
_entity_poly.type
_entity_poly.pdbx_seq_one_letter_code
_entity_poly.pdbx_strand_id
1 'polypeptide(L)' 'MTIERTKNEIIVRLSPKVDLVDLQNMLDFLKYKELTANTNANQKDVDELSKIANKSMMSKISLRQQIK' A
#
# COMPACT_ATOMS: atom_id res chain seq x y z
N MET A 1 12.25 21.24 -1.17
CA MET A 1 11.05 20.46 -1.50
C MET A 1 9.92 21.45 -1.73
N THR A 2 9.25 21.40 -2.88
CA THR A 2 8.11 22.28 -3.17
C THR A 2 6.93 21.44 -3.55
N ILE A 3 5.76 21.76 -3.00
CA ILE A 3 4.50 21.12 -3.35
C ILE A 3 3.63 22.17 -4.02
N GLU A 4 3.18 21.87 -5.22
CA GLU A 4 2.34 22.73 -6.04
C GLU A 4 1.08 21.97 -6.41
N ARG A 5 -0.09 22.58 -6.22
CA ARG A 5 -1.38 21.99 -6.56
C ARG A 5 -1.97 22.74 -7.74
N THR A 6 -2.14 22.03 -8.85
CA THR A 6 -2.77 22.57 -10.05
C THR A 6 -4.23 22.10 -10.12
N LYS A 7 -4.93 22.47 -11.20
CA LYS A 7 -6.32 22.07 -11.42
C LYS A 7 -6.49 20.55 -11.59
N ASN A 8 -5.45 19.86 -12.07
CA ASN A 8 -5.56 18.46 -12.47
C ASN A 8 -4.62 17.54 -11.68
N GLU A 9 -3.56 18.07 -11.07
CA GLU A 9 -2.52 17.25 -10.44
C GLU A 9 -1.80 17.97 -9.29
N ILE A 10 -1.04 17.21 -8.51
CA ILE A 10 -0.14 17.72 -7.47
C ILE A 10 1.29 17.45 -7.92
N ILE A 11 2.08 18.51 -8.08
CA ILE A 11 3.49 18.43 -8.47
C ILE A 11 4.35 18.53 -7.21
N VAL A 12 5.10 17.47 -6.91
CA VAL A 12 6.05 17.42 -5.78
C VAL A 12 7.47 17.44 -6.34
N ARG A 13 8.23 18.51 -6.05
CA ARG A 13 9.66 18.59 -6.39
C ARG A 13 10.50 18.24 -5.18
N LEU A 14 11.30 17.18 -5.32
CA LEU A 14 12.19 16.65 -4.29
C LEU A 14 13.65 16.91 -4.66
N SER A 15 14.53 16.94 -3.66
CA SER A 15 15.97 16.95 -3.89
C SER A 15 16.40 15.59 -4.44
N PRO A 16 17.37 15.51 -5.36
CA PRO A 16 17.92 14.23 -5.83
C PRO A 16 18.65 13.45 -4.73
N LYS A 17 18.83 14.05 -3.54
CA LYS A 17 19.45 13.40 -2.36
C LYS A 17 18.50 12.49 -1.58
N VAL A 18 17.22 12.45 -1.95
CA VAL A 18 16.22 11.59 -1.28
C VAL A 18 16.46 10.14 -1.68
N ASP A 19 16.39 9.22 -0.72
CA ASP A 19 16.49 7.79 -0.98
C ASP A 19 15.33 7.33 -1.89
N LEU A 20 15.68 6.64 -2.97
CA LEU A 20 14.73 6.13 -3.96
C LEU A 20 13.82 5.05 -3.39
N VAL A 21 14.30 4.24 -2.44
CA VAL A 21 13.51 3.15 -1.84
C VAL A 21 12.40 3.72 -0.99
N ASP A 22 12.72 4.68 -0.12
CA ASP A 22 11.73 5.35 0.72
C ASP A 22 10.75 6.17 -0.11
N LEU A 23 11.24 6.81 -1.19
CA LEU A 23 10.38 7.53 -2.12
C LEU A 23 9.38 6.60 -2.81
N GLN A 24 9.83 5.42 -3.27
CA GLN A 24 8.95 4.43 -3.90
C GLN A 24 7.84 3.98 -2.95
N ASN A 25 8.19 3.67 -1.70
CA ASN A 25 7.22 3.28 -0.67
C ASN A 25 6.17 4.38 -0.43
N MET A 26 6.60 5.64 -0.41
CA MET A 26 5.68 6.78 -0.23
C MET A 26 4.75 6.95 -1.43
N LEU A 27 5.27 6.80 -2.66
CA LEU A 27 4.47 6.86 -3.88
C LEU A 27 3.45 5.72 -3.95
N ASP A 28 3.82 4.51 -3.55
CA ASP A 28 2.91 3.36 -3.52
C ASP A 28 1.76 3.58 -2.53
N PHE A 29 2.04 4.19 -1.37
CA PHE A 29 1.01 4.58 -0.41
C PHE A 29 0.06 5.66 -0.96
N LEU A 30 0.60 6.68 -1.63
CA LEU A 30 -0.21 7.73 -2.26
C LEU A 30 -1.11 7.14 -3.35
N LYS A 31 -0.56 6.24 -4.18
CA LYS A 31 -1.31 5.53 -5.21
C LYS A 31 -2.43 4.67 -4.60
N TYR A 32 -2.17 3.98 -3.50
CA TYR A 32 -3.21 3.26 -2.76
C TYR A 32 -4.33 4.21 -2.31
N LYS A 33 -3.98 5.39 -1.77
CA LYS A 33 -4.96 6.39 -1.35
C LYS A 33 -5.77 6.96 -2.50
N GLU A 34 -5.16 7.19 -3.65
CA GLU A 34 -5.87 7.64 -4.85
C GLU A 34 -6.86 6.59 -5.36
N LEU A 35 -6.42 5.33 -5.45
CA LEU A 35 -7.28 4.22 -5.89
C LEU A 35 -8.43 3.95 -4.92
N THR A 36 -8.19 4.16 -3.62
CA THR A 36 -9.20 3.96 -2.57
C THR A 36 -10.08 5.18 -2.30
N ALA A 37 -9.74 6.35 -2.85
CA ALA A 37 -10.46 7.62 -2.58
C ALA A 37 -11.94 7.58 -2.96
N ASN A 38 -12.29 6.79 -3.99
CA ASN A 38 -13.68 6.63 -4.45
C ASN A 38 -14.34 5.35 -3.94
N THR A 39 -13.68 4.61 -3.03
CA THR A 39 -14.19 3.34 -2.55
C THR A 39 -15.07 3.55 -1.33
N ASN A 40 -16.26 2.93 -1.31
CA ASN A 40 -17.12 2.84 -0.14
C ASN A 40 -16.74 1.68 0.80
N ALA A 41 -15.59 1.04 0.54
CA ALA A 41 -15.12 -0.09 1.32
C ALA A 41 -14.72 0.40 2.71
N ASN A 42 -15.29 -0.18 3.75
CA ASN A 42 -14.96 0.18 5.12
C ASN A 42 -13.66 -0.50 5.54
N GLN A 43 -12.96 0.07 6.52
CA GLN A 43 -11.75 -0.54 7.11
C GLN A 43 -12.00 -2.00 7.55
N LYS A 44 -13.24 -2.33 7.96
CA LYS A 44 -13.66 -3.69 8.30
C LYS A 44 -13.52 -4.68 7.15
N ASP A 45 -13.82 -4.28 5.92
CA ASP A 45 -13.74 -5.14 4.73
C ASP A 45 -12.27 -5.43 4.40
N VAL A 46 -11.42 -4.41 4.56
CA VAL A 46 -9.96 -4.54 4.39
C VAL A 46 -9.36 -5.45 5.46
N ASP A 47 -9.80 -5.31 6.71
CA ASP A 47 -9.33 -6.14 7.83
C ASP A 47 -9.77 -7.60 7.68
N GLU A 48 -10.99 -7.84 7.18
CA GLU A 48 -11.51 -9.18 6.92
C GLU A 48 -10.75 -9.88 5.79
N LEU A 49 -10.49 -9.18 4.68
CA LEU A 49 -9.64 -9.68 3.60
C LEU A 49 -8.22 -9.99 4.08
N SER A 50 -7.64 -9.12 4.91
CA SER A 50 -6.30 -9.32 5.49
C SER A 50 -6.24 -10.55 6.40
N LYS A 51 -7.29 -10.77 7.21
CA LYS A 51 -7.41 -11.97 8.06
C LYS A 51 -7.52 -13.25 7.23
N ILE A 52 -8.30 -13.22 6.15
CA ILE A 52 -8.45 -14.39 5.24
C ILE A 52 -7.12 -14.71 4.57
N ALA A 53 -6.43 -13.70 4.02
CA ALA A 53 -5.13 -13.87 3.37
C ALA A 53 -4.08 -14.44 4.35
N ASN A 54 -3.98 -13.89 5.56
CA ASN A 54 -3.06 -14.36 6.60
C ASN A 54 -3.36 -15.79 7.05
N LYS A 55 -4.65 -16.14 7.24
CA LYS A 55 -5.06 -17.52 7.57
C LYS A 55 -4.66 -18.49 6.46
N SER A 56 -4.90 -18.13 5.20
CA SER A 56 -4.51 -18.93 4.04
C SER A 56 -3.00 -19.14 3.97
N MET A 57 -2.21 -18.08 4.20
CA MET A 57 -0.75 -18.16 4.23
C MET A 57 -0.24 -19.01 5.39
N MET A 58 -0.82 -18.87 6.58
CA MET A 58 -0.46 -19.69 7.74
C MET A 58 -0.79 -21.17 7.55
N SER A 59 -1.95 -21.48 6.97
CA SER A 59 -2.33 -22.85 6.63
C SER A 59 -1.33 -23.48 5.65
N LYS A 60 -0.87 -22.72 4.64
CA LYS A 60 0.16 -23.20 3.71
C LYS A 60 1.50 -23.47 4.41
N ILE A 61 1.86 -22.66 5.39
CA ILE A 61 3.10 -22.84 6.17
C ILE A 61 2.99 -24.09 7.07
N SER A 62 1.88 -24.28 7.78
CA SER A 62 1.69 -25.44 8.65
C SER A 62 1.63 -26.75 7.86
N LEU A 63 1.04 -26.74 6.66
CA LEU A 63 1.04 -27.89 5.75
C LEU A 63 2.47 -28.25 5.28
N ARG A 64 3.31 -27.25 5.00
CA ARG A 64 4.73 -27.50 4.66
C ARG A 64 5.53 -28.05 5.83
N GLN A 65 5.16 -27.75 7.07
CA GLN A 65 5.84 -28.24 8.27
C GLN A 65 5.49 -29.70 8.62
N GLN A 66 4.32 -30.19 8.21
CA GLN A 66 3.90 -31.58 8.45
C GLN A 66 4.46 -32.60 7.44
N ILE A 67 5.06 -32.13 6.33
CA ILE A 67 5.64 -32.98 5.27
C ILE A 67 7.15 -33.20 5.50
N LYS A 68 7.71 -32.68 6.59
CA LYS A 68 9.14 -32.75 6.93
C LYS A 68 9.36 -33.65 8.14
#